data_AF-A0A3N6ZZS9-F1
#
_entry.id   AF-A0A3N6ZZS9-F1
#
_cell.length_a   1.000
_cell.length_b   1.000
_cell.length_c   1.000
_cell.angle_alpha   90.00
_cell.angle_beta   90.00
_cell.angle_gamma   90.00
#
_symmetry.space_group_name_H-M   'P 1'
#
loop_
_entity.id
_entity.type
_entity.pdbx_description
1 polymer ?
#
loop_
_entity_poly.entity_id
_entity_poly.type
_entity_poly.pdbx_seq_one_letter_code
_entity_poly.pdbx_strand_id
1 'polypeptide(L)'
;MNVSNEQNNAAGQIVDLLAARLGKNRAIHPETVIAVAARLSGSLLLRSFNFDLAKLEPGAIVLSAEANEQGPELLGLLSSALSSRGILLDKEKLGGDQSLRGEEPHLSFAESLVLTQDDALQIAQENKLSLEQAAQAATLAAAFIVAECSGAIGAETALNVAVYGLIEGTKTVPPRLEQAAT
;
A
#
# COMPACT_ATOMS: atom_id res chain seq x y z
N MET A 1 3.61 1.97 -17.72
CA MET A 1 2.27 1.74 -17.14
C MET A 1 1.46 3.02 -17.33
N ASN A 2 0.25 2.95 -17.89
CA ASN A 2 -0.63 4.11 -18.07
C ASN A 2 -1.71 4.06 -16.98
N VAL A 3 -1.67 5.03 -16.06
CA VAL A 3 -2.68 5.18 -15.00
C VAL A 3 -3.93 5.83 -15.58
N SER A 4 -5.10 5.21 -15.37
CA SER A 4 -6.38 5.76 -15.83
C SER A 4 -6.96 6.82 -14.88
N ASN A 5 -7.99 7.54 -15.33
CA ASN A 5 -8.71 8.49 -14.48
C ASN A 5 -9.42 7.80 -13.31
N GLU A 6 -9.95 6.60 -13.54
CA GLU A 6 -10.60 5.77 -12.54
C GLU A 6 -9.61 5.34 -11.44
N GLN A 7 -8.37 5.01 -11.82
CA GLN A 7 -7.31 4.69 -10.85
C GLN A 7 -6.92 5.91 -10.01
N ASN A 8 -6.84 7.10 -10.63
CA ASN A 8 -6.58 8.35 -9.90
C ASN A 8 -7.74 8.71 -8.95
N ASN A 9 -8.98 8.51 -9.38
CA ASN A 9 -10.16 8.75 -8.54
C ASN A 9 -10.18 7.80 -7.34
N ALA A 10 -9.99 6.50 -7.58
CA ALA A 10 -9.89 5.50 -6.52
C ALA A 10 -8.72 5.79 -5.57
N ALA A 11 -7.57 6.26 -6.07
CA ALA A 11 -6.44 6.65 -5.23
C ALA A 11 -6.83 7.78 -4.25
N GLY A 12 -7.55 8.80 -4.71
CA GLY A 12 -8.07 9.85 -3.84
C GLY A 12 -9.03 9.32 -2.77
N GLN A 13 -9.97 8.47 -3.16
CA GLN A 13 -10.91 7.85 -2.21
C GLN A 13 -10.20 6.95 -1.19
N ILE A 14 -9.12 6.26 -1.59
CA ILE A 14 -8.30 5.47 -0.66
C ILE A 14 -7.56 6.39 0.32
N VAL A 15 -7.04 7.53 -0.10
CA VAL A 15 -6.45 8.53 0.81
C VAL A 15 -7.48 8.99 1.84
N ASP A 16 -8.70 9.32 1.41
CA ASP A 16 -9.79 9.75 2.29
C ASP A 16 -10.19 8.65 3.28
N LEU A 17 -10.29 7.39 2.81
CA LEU A 17 -10.54 6.22 3.64
C LEU A 17 -9.49 6.10 4.75
N LEU A 18 -8.21 6.17 4.38
CA LEU A 18 -7.11 6.02 5.35
C LEU A 18 -7.09 7.17 6.36
N ALA A 19 -7.35 8.40 5.91
CA ALA A 19 -7.49 9.55 6.80
C ALA A 19 -8.64 9.35 7.80
N ALA A 20 -9.78 8.84 7.35
CA ALA A 20 -10.95 8.58 8.20
C ALA A 20 -10.74 7.44 9.20
N ARG A 21 -10.06 6.36 8.81
CA ARG A 21 -9.83 5.18 9.65
C ARG A 21 -8.67 5.34 10.64
N LEU A 22 -7.64 6.10 10.27
CA LEU A 22 -6.39 6.19 11.03
C LEU A 22 -6.19 7.55 11.73
N GLY A 23 -6.90 8.59 11.31
CA GLY A 23 -6.87 9.90 11.96
C GLY A 23 -7.49 9.86 13.35
N LYS A 24 -6.70 10.12 14.39
CA LYS A 24 -7.21 10.35 15.76
C LYS A 24 -6.96 11.79 16.17
N ASN A 25 -8.02 12.53 16.50
CA ASN A 25 -7.92 13.94 16.92
C ASN A 25 -7.09 14.81 15.96
N ARG A 26 -7.16 14.55 14.65
CA ARG A 26 -6.39 15.19 13.57
C ARG A 26 -4.87 14.90 13.54
N ALA A 27 -4.38 13.98 14.38
CA ALA A 27 -3.02 13.47 14.27
C ALA A 27 -3.03 12.09 13.60
N ILE A 28 -2.13 11.90 12.64
CA ILE A 28 -1.86 10.60 11.98
C ILE A 28 -0.38 10.31 12.19
N HIS A 29 -0.06 9.11 12.67
CA HIS A 29 1.33 8.65 12.74
C HIS A 29 1.82 8.34 11.32
N PRO A 30 2.81 9.06 10.78
CA PRO A 30 3.20 8.98 9.36
C PRO A 30 3.54 7.57 8.90
N GLU A 31 4.40 6.87 9.63
CA GLU A 31 4.85 5.52 9.30
C GLU A 31 3.70 4.52 9.31
N THR A 32 2.72 4.71 10.20
CA THR A 32 1.52 3.85 10.23
C THR A 32 0.69 4.01 8.98
N VAL A 33 0.35 5.24 8.58
CA VAL A 33 -0.52 5.45 7.41
C VAL A 33 0.17 5.06 6.10
N ILE A 34 1.48 5.30 5.99
CA ILE A 34 2.29 4.85 4.85
C ILE A 34 2.29 3.32 4.77
N ALA A 35 2.59 2.64 5.88
CA ALA A 35 2.64 1.19 5.92
C ALA A 35 1.27 0.58 5.58
N VAL A 36 0.16 1.11 6.11
CA VAL A 36 -1.18 0.62 5.80
C VAL A 36 -1.50 0.76 4.31
N ALA A 37 -1.24 1.94 3.71
CA ALA A 37 -1.49 2.16 2.28
C ALA A 37 -0.68 1.19 1.40
N ALA A 38 0.60 1.00 1.74
CA ALA A 38 1.51 0.12 1.02
C ALA A 38 1.13 -1.37 1.15
N ARG A 39 0.76 -1.82 2.36
CA ARG A 39 0.27 -3.18 2.62
C ARG A 39 -1.01 -3.47 1.84
N LEU A 40 -1.94 -2.53 1.85
CA LEU A 40 -3.19 -2.63 1.09
C LEU A 40 -2.90 -2.82 -0.41
N SER A 41 -2.00 -2.00 -0.96
CA SER A 41 -1.58 -2.12 -2.36
C SER A 41 -0.97 -3.48 -2.68
N GLY A 42 -0.03 -3.94 -1.86
CA GLY A 42 0.60 -5.25 -2.07
C GLY A 42 -0.40 -6.41 -1.95
N SER A 43 -1.33 -6.35 -1.00
CA SER A 43 -2.33 -7.40 -0.80
C SER A 43 -3.39 -7.44 -1.90
N LEU A 44 -3.75 -6.30 -2.49
CA LEU A 44 -4.61 -6.28 -3.69
C LEU A 44 -3.90 -6.93 -4.88
N LEU A 45 -2.59 -6.72 -5.03
CA LEU A 45 -1.81 -7.40 -6.06
C LEU A 45 -1.72 -8.91 -5.80
N LEU A 46 -1.44 -9.33 -4.56
CA LEU A 46 -1.42 -10.75 -4.22
C LEU A 46 -2.75 -11.44 -4.53
N ARG A 47 -3.88 -10.75 -4.29
CA ARG A 47 -5.22 -11.26 -4.64
C ARG A 47 -5.44 -11.34 -6.17
N SER A 48 -4.76 -10.52 -6.98
CA SER A 48 -4.91 -10.55 -8.44
C SER A 48 -4.30 -11.79 -9.10
N PHE A 49 -3.40 -12.49 -8.40
CA PHE A 49 -2.71 -13.68 -8.93
C PHE A 49 -3.61 -14.93 -9.00
N ASN A 50 -4.88 -14.85 -8.58
CA ASN A 50 -5.86 -15.94 -8.63
C ASN A 50 -5.44 -17.21 -7.86
N PHE A 51 -4.58 -17.07 -6.85
CA PHE A 51 -4.31 -18.15 -5.91
C PHE A 51 -5.52 -18.43 -5.03
N ASP A 52 -5.66 -19.68 -4.59
CA ASP A 52 -6.67 -20.06 -3.60
C ASP A 52 -6.21 -19.67 -2.19
N LEU A 53 -6.18 -18.35 -1.94
CA LEU A 53 -5.75 -17.78 -0.66
C LEU A 53 -6.65 -18.21 0.51
N ALA A 54 -7.88 -18.67 0.23
CA ALA A 54 -8.80 -19.17 1.25
C ALA A 54 -8.32 -20.47 1.92
N LYS A 55 -7.46 -21.25 1.24
CA LYS A 55 -6.84 -22.46 1.79
C LYS A 55 -5.55 -22.21 2.58
N LEU A 56 -5.08 -20.97 2.61
CA LEU A 56 -3.88 -20.59 3.35
C LEU A 56 -4.26 -19.86 4.63
N GLU A 57 -3.41 -19.97 5.65
CA GLU A 57 -3.60 -19.24 6.90
C GLU A 57 -3.26 -17.76 6.71
N PRO A 58 -4.10 -16.82 7.18
CA PRO A 58 -3.74 -15.41 7.24
C PRO A 58 -2.40 -15.19 7.96
N GLY A 59 -1.55 -14.34 7.40
CA GLY A 59 -0.19 -14.11 7.89
C GLY A 59 0.86 -15.10 7.38
N ALA A 60 0.47 -16.17 6.69
CA ALA A 60 1.43 -17.07 6.06
C ALA A 60 2.18 -16.38 4.90
N ILE A 61 3.45 -16.76 4.72
CA ILE A 61 4.26 -16.27 3.60
C ILE A 61 3.89 -17.02 2.31
N VAL A 62 3.67 -16.27 1.24
CA VAL A 62 3.43 -16.77 -0.11
C VAL A 62 4.70 -16.59 -0.93
N LEU A 63 5.31 -17.71 -1.32
CA LEU A 63 6.42 -17.72 -2.27
C LEU A 63 5.85 -17.92 -3.68
N SER A 64 5.77 -16.83 -4.45
CA SER A 64 5.28 -16.86 -5.82
C SER A 64 6.23 -16.15 -6.79
N ALA A 65 6.29 -16.64 -8.03
CA ALA A 65 7.05 -16.00 -9.09
C ALA A 65 6.38 -14.67 -9.48
N GLU A 66 5.05 -14.65 -9.48
CA GLU A 66 4.20 -13.51 -9.78
C GLU A 66 4.50 -12.32 -8.86
N ALA A 67 4.70 -12.55 -7.55
CA ALA A 67 5.09 -11.47 -6.63
C ALA A 67 6.51 -10.95 -6.90
N ASN A 68 7.42 -11.80 -7.38
CA ASN A 68 8.79 -11.40 -7.72
C ASN A 68 8.85 -10.62 -9.04
N GLU A 69 7.93 -10.89 -9.96
CA GLU A 69 7.84 -10.23 -11.27
C GLU A 69 7.04 -8.92 -11.19
N GLN A 70 5.84 -8.95 -10.60
CA GLN A 70 4.92 -7.82 -10.59
C GLN A 70 5.12 -6.88 -9.40
N GLY A 71 5.66 -7.35 -8.27
CA GLY A 71 5.97 -6.50 -7.11
C GLY A 71 6.89 -5.32 -7.47
N PRO A 72 8.00 -5.54 -8.21
CA PRO A 72 8.85 -4.46 -8.72
C PRO A 72 8.13 -3.43 -9.60
N GLU A 73 7.05 -3.80 -10.29
CA GLU A 73 6.29 -2.86 -11.10
C GLU A 73 5.54 -1.83 -10.23
N LEU A 74 4.97 -2.25 -9.10
CA LEU A 74 4.37 -1.33 -8.13
C LEU A 74 5.43 -0.40 -7.51
N LEU A 75 6.64 -0.90 -7.24
CA LEU A 75 7.75 -0.06 -6.77
C LEU A 75 8.17 0.97 -7.82
N GLY A 76 8.17 0.59 -9.10
CA GLY A 76 8.39 1.49 -10.23
C GLY A 76 7.32 2.57 -10.31
N LEU A 77 6.04 2.19 -10.15
CA LEU A 77 4.92 3.13 -10.11
C LEU A 77 5.03 4.10 -8.92
N LEU A 78 5.31 3.61 -7.72
CA LEU A 78 5.54 4.43 -6.52
C LEU A 78 6.65 5.46 -6.76
N SER A 79 7.80 5.01 -7.26
CA SER A 79 8.96 5.87 -7.53
C SER A 79 8.66 6.93 -8.60
N SER A 80 7.95 6.55 -9.66
CA SER A 80 7.52 7.47 -10.73
C SER A 80 6.52 8.51 -10.21
N ALA A 81 5.54 8.07 -9.41
CA ALA A 81 4.54 8.93 -8.80
C ALA A 81 5.15 9.94 -7.83
N LEU A 82 6.16 9.55 -7.05
CA LEU A 82 6.91 10.46 -6.17
C LEU A 82 7.74 11.47 -6.97
N SER A 83 8.44 11.00 -8.00
CA SER A 83 9.24 11.87 -8.88
C SER A 83 8.37 12.92 -9.57
N SER A 84 7.17 12.54 -10.03
CA SER A 84 6.21 13.47 -10.64
C SER A 84 5.70 14.56 -9.68
N ARG A 85 5.82 14.32 -8.37
CA ARG A 85 5.48 15.26 -7.29
C ARG A 85 6.69 16.08 -6.81
N GLY A 86 7.85 15.93 -7.45
CA GLY A 86 9.07 16.66 -7.09
C GLY A 86 9.81 16.08 -5.88
N ILE A 87 9.44 14.89 -5.40
CA ILE A 87 10.20 14.18 -4.37
C ILE A 87 11.45 13.57 -5.02
N LEU A 88 12.59 14.20 -4.80
CA LEU A 88 13.89 13.74 -5.28
C LEU A 88 14.53 12.84 -4.23
N LEU A 89 14.63 11.56 -4.55
CA LEU A 89 15.22 10.56 -3.67
C LEU A 89 16.73 10.49 -3.87
N ASP A 90 17.47 10.57 -2.78
CA ASP A 90 18.91 10.35 -2.81
C ASP A 90 19.21 8.85 -2.91
N LYS A 91 19.59 8.40 -4.11
CA LYS A 91 19.89 6.99 -4.39
C LYS A 91 21.04 6.44 -3.54
N GLU A 92 21.95 7.29 -3.04
CA GLU A 92 23.05 6.85 -2.19
C GLU A 92 22.57 6.51 -0.77
N LYS A 93 21.41 7.03 -0.37
CA LYS A 93 20.74 6.72 0.91
C LYS A 93 19.74 5.56 0.81
N LEU A 94 19.39 5.15 -0.40
CA LEU A 94 18.54 4.00 -0.65
C LEU A 94 19.39 2.72 -0.63
N GLY A 95 19.36 1.95 0.46
CA GLY A 95 20.20 0.74 0.53
C GLY A 95 20.31 0.03 1.88
N GLY A 96 19.36 0.22 2.80
CA GLY A 96 19.39 -0.46 4.09
C GLY A 96 20.20 0.25 5.17
N ASP A 97 20.37 1.57 5.05
CA ASP A 97 20.73 2.39 6.21
C ASP A 97 19.65 2.22 7.28
N GLN A 98 20.02 1.59 8.40
CA GLN A 98 19.09 1.33 9.51
C GLN A 98 18.54 2.63 10.13
N SER A 99 19.25 3.76 9.98
CA SER A 99 18.78 5.05 10.45
C SER A 99 17.58 5.58 9.66
N LEU A 100 17.36 5.06 8.45
CA LEU A 100 16.26 5.43 7.55
C LEU A 100 15.13 4.40 7.54
N ARG A 101 15.09 3.47 8.49
CA ARG A 101 14.00 2.49 8.63
C ARG A 101 12.66 3.15 8.96
N GLY A 102 12.70 4.25 9.71
CA GLY A 102 11.52 4.89 10.30
C GLY A 102 11.12 4.25 11.64
N GLU A 103 10.18 4.89 12.33
CA GLU A 103 9.58 4.30 13.52
C GLU A 103 8.67 3.11 13.16
N GLU A 104 8.47 2.21 14.12
CA GLU A 104 7.64 1.03 13.90
C GLU A 104 6.17 1.45 13.71
N PRO A 105 5.49 1.01 12.63
CA PRO A 105 4.07 1.26 12.45
C PRO A 105 3.27 0.77 13.67
N HIS A 106 2.32 1.59 14.13
CA HIS A 106 1.47 1.26 15.28
C HIS A 106 0.47 0.12 15.01
N LEU A 107 0.32 -0.30 13.75
CA LEU A 107 -0.57 -1.38 13.34
C LEU A 107 0.25 -2.50 12.71
N SER A 108 -0.07 -3.73 13.08
CA SER A 108 0.43 -4.92 12.39
C SER A 108 -0.15 -5.02 10.97
N PHE A 109 0.42 -5.91 10.16
CA PHE A 109 -0.11 -6.24 8.84
C PHE A 109 -1.61 -6.62 8.87
N ALA A 110 -1.99 -7.52 9.79
CA ALA A 110 -3.36 -7.99 9.89
C ALA A 110 -4.32 -6.87 10.29
N GLU A 111 -3.97 -6.08 11.31
CA GLU A 111 -4.81 -4.95 11.76
C GLU A 111 -4.96 -3.89 10.67
N SER A 112 -3.89 -3.61 9.91
CA SER A 112 -3.91 -2.68 8.78
C SER A 112 -4.99 -3.06 7.77
N LEU A 113 -5.03 -4.35 7.39
CA LEU A 113 -5.93 -4.84 6.36
C LEU A 113 -7.36 -5.07 6.87
N VAL A 114 -7.55 -5.57 8.11
CA VAL A 114 -8.89 -5.66 8.72
C VAL A 114 -9.57 -4.29 8.73
N LEU A 115 -8.82 -3.21 8.98
CA LEU A 115 -9.39 -1.86 9.05
C LEU A 115 -9.73 -1.23 7.69
N THR A 116 -9.19 -1.74 6.59
CA THR A 116 -9.16 -0.98 5.32
C THR A 116 -9.51 -1.78 4.08
N GLN A 117 -9.29 -3.10 4.05
CA GLN A 117 -9.32 -3.87 2.80
C GLN A 117 -10.72 -3.99 2.20
N ASP A 118 -11.77 -4.11 3.02
CA ASP A 118 -13.13 -4.29 2.52
C ASP A 118 -13.65 -2.99 1.89
N ASP A 119 -13.47 -1.86 2.57
CA ASP A 119 -13.80 -0.53 2.03
C ASP A 119 -12.98 -0.22 0.76
N ALA A 120 -11.70 -0.57 0.73
CA ALA A 120 -10.85 -0.38 -0.44
C ALA A 120 -11.28 -1.24 -1.64
N LEU A 121 -11.74 -2.46 -1.39
CA LEU A 121 -12.33 -3.32 -2.43
C LEU A 121 -13.66 -2.76 -2.93
N GLN A 122 -14.48 -2.19 -2.04
CA GLN A 122 -15.69 -1.48 -2.45
C GLN A 122 -15.36 -0.28 -3.35
N ILE A 123 -14.37 0.54 -2.99
CA ILE A 123 -13.88 1.65 -3.82
C ILE A 123 -13.43 1.15 -5.20
N ALA A 124 -12.70 0.03 -5.24
CA ALA A 124 -12.27 -0.57 -6.50
C ALA A 124 -13.46 -1.02 -7.36
N GLN A 125 -14.48 -1.64 -6.75
CA GLN A 125 -15.69 -2.07 -7.45
C GLN A 125 -16.49 -0.88 -8.01
N GLU A 126 -16.68 0.17 -7.22
CA GLU A 126 -17.38 1.40 -7.63
C GLU A 126 -16.70 2.08 -8.83
N ASN A 127 -15.37 2.02 -8.89
CA ASN A 127 -14.56 2.52 -10.00
C ASN A 127 -14.34 1.48 -11.12
N LYS A 128 -14.93 0.28 -11.02
CA LYS A 128 -14.81 -0.81 -12.00
C LYS A 128 -13.37 -1.25 -12.26
N LEU A 129 -12.53 -1.23 -11.22
CA LEU A 129 -11.13 -1.62 -11.30
C LEU A 129 -10.97 -3.13 -11.12
N SER A 130 -10.05 -3.71 -11.89
CA SER A 130 -9.51 -5.04 -11.56
C SER A 130 -8.69 -4.98 -10.26
N LEU A 131 -8.41 -6.13 -9.64
CA LEU A 131 -7.56 -6.19 -8.45
C LEU A 131 -6.15 -5.62 -8.70
N GLU A 132 -5.59 -5.84 -9.89
CA GLU A 132 -4.31 -5.26 -10.29
C GLU A 132 -4.40 -3.73 -10.41
N GLN A 133 -5.46 -3.22 -11.04
CA GLN A 133 -5.68 -1.77 -11.14
C GLN A 133 -5.95 -1.12 -9.78
N ALA A 134 -6.63 -1.84 -8.88
CA ALA A 134 -6.85 -1.43 -7.49
C ALA A 134 -5.53 -1.40 -6.71
N ALA A 135 -4.65 -2.37 -6.91
CA ALA A 135 -3.31 -2.37 -6.33
C ALA A 135 -2.50 -1.15 -6.79
N GLN A 136 -2.55 -0.83 -8.09
CA GLN A 136 -1.92 0.38 -8.65
C GLN A 136 -2.55 1.66 -8.09
N ALA A 137 -3.88 1.74 -7.93
CA ALA A 137 -4.55 2.88 -7.29
C ALA A 137 -4.12 3.07 -5.83
N ALA A 138 -4.01 1.98 -5.06
CA ALA A 138 -3.49 2.00 -3.69
C ALA A 138 -1.99 2.38 -3.65
N THR A 139 -1.19 2.00 -4.65
CA THR A 139 0.20 2.48 -4.79
C THR A 139 0.25 4.00 -4.99
N LEU A 140 -0.65 4.56 -5.80
CA LEU A 140 -0.74 6.01 -6.00
C LEU A 140 -1.17 6.75 -4.73
N ALA A 141 -2.09 6.16 -3.96
CA ALA A 141 -2.46 6.66 -2.65
C ALA A 141 -1.26 6.64 -1.69
N ALA A 142 -0.50 5.54 -1.66
CA ALA A 142 0.73 5.44 -0.87
C ALA A 142 1.77 6.50 -1.31
N ALA A 143 1.94 6.73 -2.61
CA ALA A 143 2.84 7.77 -3.13
C ALA A 143 2.42 9.18 -2.69
N PHE A 144 1.12 9.46 -2.69
CA PHE A 144 0.57 10.71 -2.18
C PHE A 144 0.89 10.87 -0.69
N ILE A 145 0.59 9.86 0.13
CA ILE A 145 0.82 9.89 1.58
C ILE A 145 2.31 10.04 1.92
N VAL A 146 3.19 9.34 1.20
CA VAL A 146 4.64 9.49 1.36
C VAL A 146 5.08 10.92 1.08
N ALA A 147 4.58 11.55 0.01
CA ALA A 147 4.92 12.94 -0.29
C ALA A 147 4.46 13.89 0.82
N GLU A 148 3.21 13.74 1.29
CA GLU A 148 2.66 14.56 2.38
C GLU A 148 3.44 14.39 3.70
N CYS A 149 3.93 13.18 3.97
CA CYS A 149 4.66 12.86 5.21
C CYS A 149 6.16 13.16 5.15
N SER A 150 6.73 13.33 3.95
CA SER A 150 8.18 13.47 3.75
C SER A 150 8.80 14.64 4.49
N GLY A 151 8.05 15.73 4.71
CA GLY A 151 8.52 16.89 5.49
C GLY A 151 8.67 16.60 6.98
N ALA A 152 7.96 15.59 7.51
CA ALA A 152 7.98 15.23 8.91
C ALA A 152 9.03 14.16 9.23
N ILE A 153 9.14 13.11 8.40
CA ILE A 153 9.99 11.94 8.67
C ILE A 153 11.15 11.76 7.68
N GLY A 154 11.24 12.60 6.65
CA GLY A 154 12.19 12.46 5.55
C GLY A 154 11.64 11.60 4.41
N ALA A 155 11.98 11.95 3.17
CA ALA A 155 11.49 11.27 1.97
C ALA A 155 12.01 9.83 1.87
N GLU A 156 13.28 9.61 2.18
CA GLU A 156 13.91 8.28 2.14
C GLU A 156 13.32 7.35 3.20
N THR A 157 13.10 7.86 4.42
CA THR A 157 12.42 7.12 5.50
C THR A 157 11.01 6.73 5.10
N ALA A 158 10.22 7.70 4.62
CA ALA A 158 8.86 7.47 4.17
C ALA A 158 8.79 6.43 3.04
N LEU A 159 9.72 6.51 2.09
CA LEU A 159 9.83 5.51 1.02
C LEU A 159 10.18 4.13 1.56
N ASN A 160 11.14 4.00 2.48
CA ASN A 160 11.53 2.70 3.04
C ASN A 160 10.35 2.01 3.74
N VAL A 161 9.55 2.77 4.50
CA VAL A 161 8.31 2.25 5.11
C VAL A 161 7.32 1.76 4.06
N ALA A 162 7.13 2.54 2.97
CA ALA A 162 6.25 2.15 1.87
C ALA A 162 6.75 0.89 1.14
N VAL A 163 8.05 0.80 0.86
CA VAL A 163 8.66 -0.36 0.19
C VAL A 163 8.48 -1.61 1.04
N TYR A 164 8.75 -1.52 2.35
CA TYR A 164 8.56 -2.64 3.26
C TYR A 164 7.10 -3.11 3.28
N GLY A 165 6.15 -2.17 3.44
CA GLY A 165 4.72 -2.49 3.45
C GLY A 165 4.23 -3.12 2.14
N LEU A 166 4.73 -2.67 0.98
CA LEU A 166 4.42 -3.27 -0.32
C LEU A 166 4.95 -4.71 -0.41
N ILE A 167 6.19 -4.95 -0.01
CA ILE A 167 6.78 -6.30 0.00
C ILE A 167 5.99 -7.21 0.95
N GLU A 168 5.68 -6.72 2.15
CA GLU A 168 4.87 -7.47 3.12
C GLU A 168 3.49 -7.81 2.54
N GLY A 169 2.80 -6.84 1.90
CA GLY A 169 1.49 -7.05 1.30
C GLY A 169 1.49 -8.00 0.11
N THR A 170 2.52 -7.97 -0.75
CA THR A 170 2.62 -8.84 -1.93
C THR A 170 2.99 -10.29 -1.60
N LYS A 171 3.49 -10.55 -0.38
CA LYS A 171 4.04 -11.86 0.01
C LYS A 171 3.40 -12.46 1.26
N THR A 172 2.39 -11.82 1.83
CA THR A 172 1.73 -12.30 3.06
C THR A 172 0.24 -12.49 2.82
N VAL A 173 -0.28 -13.66 3.18
CA VAL A 173 -1.71 -13.96 3.04
C VAL A 173 -2.52 -12.93 3.85
N PRO A 174 -3.39 -12.12 3.20
CA PRO A 174 -4.16 -11.11 3.90
C PRO A 174 -5.22 -11.76 4.81
N PRO A 175 -5.74 -11.04 5.81
CA PRO A 175 -6.93 -11.46 6.54
C PRO A 175 -8.08 -11.76 5.57
N ARG A 176 -8.99 -12.64 6.01
CA ARG A 176 -10.19 -12.96 5.22
C ARG A 176 -11.04 -11.70 5.08
N LEU A 177 -11.64 -11.53 3.91
CA LEU A 177 -12.64 -10.48 3.69
C LEU A 177 -13.85 -10.80 4.57
N GLU A 178 -14.47 -9.79 5.17
CA GLU A 178 -15.76 -10.02 5.81
C GLU A 178 -16.76 -10.39 4.72
N GLN A 179 -17.42 -11.54 4.87
CA GLN A 179 -18.56 -11.86 4.02
C GLN A 179 -19.63 -10.82 4.35
N ALA A 180 -19.99 -9.97 3.40
CA ALA A 180 -21.18 -9.12 3.52
C ALA A 180 -22.33 -10.04 3.94
N ALA A 181 -22.86 -9.82 5.15
CA ALA A 181 -24.05 -10.51 5.62
C ALA A 181 -25.13 -10.24 4.56
N THR A 182 -25.53 -11.30 3.87
CA THR A 182 -26.56 -11.29 2.82
C THR A 182 -27.94 -11.19 3.44
#